data_AF-A0A7R9J7P9-F1
#
_entry.id   AF-A0A7R9J7P9-F1
#
_cell.length_a   1.000
_cell.length_b   1.000
_cell.length_c   1.000
_cell.angle_alpha   90.00
_cell.angle_beta   90.00
_cell.angle_gamma   90.00
#
_symmetry.space_group_name_H-M   'P 1'
#
loop_
_entity.id
_entity.type
_entity.pdbx_description
1 polymer ?
#
loop_
_entity_poly.entity_id
_entity_poly.type
_entity_poly.pdbx_seq_one_letter_code
_entity_poly.pdbx_strand_id
1 'polypeptide(L)'
;MSLLCTFMLQHTVMARPVIKVLYNKLGLSIVERSVYNLTASLALQLLIQHWVALRDPVWRINTVEHNACWWMFAISHGYCWATIYLGSLTMDLSELLGIKQVYYYLNGWDDPLTLKSSELQRLISHQRHPSFVSFFFIFWVHPYMSVDRLIMAVIMTLYMVCAWKVDDIDFEYQERQFQRKEIELSHI
;
A
#
# COMPACT_ATOMS: atom_id res chain seq x y z
N MET A 1 15.48 10.12 10.21
CA MET A 1 15.01 8.81 10.73
C MET A 1 13.76 8.92 11.61
N SER A 2 13.69 9.83 12.58
CA SER A 2 12.48 10.03 13.41
C SER A 2 11.19 10.22 12.61
N LEU A 3 11.24 10.92 11.46
CA LEU A 3 10.09 11.14 10.57
C LEU A 3 9.55 9.82 9.98
N LEU A 4 10.46 8.96 9.50
CA LEU A 4 10.10 7.65 8.95
C LEU A 4 9.49 6.75 10.04
N CYS A 5 10.09 6.74 11.23
CA CYS A 5 9.53 6.03 12.37
C CYS A 5 8.14 6.56 12.75
N THR A 6 7.91 7.88 12.70
CA THR A 6 6.61 8.48 13.01
C THR A 6 5.52 7.98 12.07
N PHE A 7 5.80 7.99 10.76
CA PHE A 7 4.88 7.44 9.75
C PHE A 7 4.60 5.95 10.00
N MET A 8 5.65 5.14 10.16
CA MET A 8 5.50 3.69 10.38
C MET A 8 4.75 3.37 11.68
N LEU A 9 5.03 4.11 12.75
CA LEU A 9 4.38 3.92 14.05
C LEU A 9 2.90 4.30 13.96
N GLN A 10 2.56 5.46 13.40
CA GLN A 10 1.16 5.86 13.21
C GLN A 10 0.40 4.79 12.41
N HIS A 11 0.96 4.37 11.27
CA HIS A 11 0.34 3.40 10.37
C HIS A 11 0.16 2.03 11.05
N THR A 12 1.17 1.58 11.81
CA THR A 12 1.13 0.27 12.51
C THR A 12 0.18 0.30 13.70
N VAL A 13 0.20 1.35 14.50
CA VAL A 13 -0.60 1.46 15.73
C VAL A 13 -2.08 1.49 15.40
N MET A 14 -2.50 2.31 14.43
CA MET A 14 -3.92 2.37 14.06
C MET A 14 -4.43 1.07 13.42
N ALA A 15 -3.56 0.29 12.79
CA ALA A 15 -3.92 -1.02 12.26
C ALA A 15 -4.06 -2.11 13.35
N ARG A 16 -3.70 -1.84 14.61
CA ARG A 16 -3.80 -2.85 15.69
C ARG A 16 -5.25 -3.13 16.09
N PRO A 17 -5.60 -4.39 16.41
CA PRO A 17 -6.94 -4.76 16.86
C PRO A 17 -7.42 -3.96 18.09
N VAL A 18 -6.49 -3.59 18.99
CA VAL A 18 -6.80 -2.80 20.19
C VAL A 18 -7.41 -1.44 19.83
N ILE A 19 -6.88 -0.78 18.81
CA ILE A 19 -7.41 0.50 18.34
C ILE A 19 -8.78 0.29 17.69
N LYS A 20 -8.95 -0.76 16.89
CA LYS A 20 -10.26 -1.10 16.29
C LYS A 20 -11.35 -1.35 17.35
N VAL A 21 -11.02 -2.06 18.42
CA VAL A 21 -11.94 -2.26 19.57
C VAL A 21 -12.29 -0.93 20.24
N LEU A 22 -11.34 0.00 20.36
CA LEU A 22 -11.61 1.34 20.90
C LEU A 22 -12.56 2.13 19.99
N TYR A 23 -12.33 2.15 18.68
CA TYR A 23 -13.23 2.80 17.72
C TYR A 23 -14.64 2.22 17.78
N ASN A 24 -14.76 0.90 17.89
CA ASN A 24 -16.05 0.23 18.06
C ASN A 24 -16.75 0.66 19.36
N LYS A 25 -16.04 0.67 20.49
CA LYS A 25 -16.59 1.11 21.79
C LYS A 25 -17.05 2.58 21.78
N LEU A 26 -16.40 3.43 20.99
CA LEU A 26 -16.76 4.85 20.83
C LEU A 26 -17.89 5.08 19.81
N GLY A 27 -18.37 4.04 19.12
CA GLY A 27 -19.35 4.18 18.04
C GLY A 27 -18.79 4.83 16.77
N LEU A 28 -17.46 4.86 16.61
CA LEU A 28 -16.76 5.52 15.50
C LEU A 28 -16.21 4.52 14.47
N SER A 29 -16.67 3.26 14.49
CA SER A 29 -16.22 2.22 13.55
C SER A 29 -16.40 2.61 12.08
N ILE A 30 -17.49 3.33 11.77
CA ILE A 30 -17.83 3.77 10.42
C ILE A 30 -16.78 4.73 9.83
N VAL A 31 -16.18 5.59 10.67
CA VAL A 31 -15.18 6.57 10.24
C VAL A 31 -13.75 6.10 10.45
N GLU A 32 -13.53 4.92 11.05
CA GLU A 32 -12.20 4.37 11.36
C GLU A 32 -11.27 4.45 10.14
N ARG A 33 -11.73 3.98 8.98
CA ARG A 33 -10.92 3.93 7.76
C ARG A 33 -10.60 5.32 7.20
N SER A 34 -11.55 6.24 7.24
CA SER A 34 -11.34 7.63 6.81
C SER A 34 -10.33 8.35 7.71
N VAL A 35 -10.46 8.19 9.02
CA VAL A 35 -9.53 8.77 10.01
C VAL A 35 -8.14 8.16 9.88
N TYR A 36 -8.07 6.84 9.70
CA TYR A 36 -6.82 6.12 9.41
C TYR A 36 -6.10 6.72 8.20
N ASN A 37 -6.80 6.87 7.07
CA ASN A 37 -6.19 7.39 5.84
C ASN A 37 -5.79 8.85 5.96
N LEU A 38 -6.63 9.68 6.59
CA LEU A 38 -6.34 11.09 6.79
C LEU A 38 -5.07 11.27 7.65
N THR A 39 -5.00 10.58 8.79
CA THR A 39 -3.86 10.69 9.70
C THR A 39 -2.58 10.08 9.11
N ALA A 40 -2.69 8.98 8.34
CA ALA A 40 -1.56 8.42 7.60
C ALA A 40 -1.06 9.37 6.50
N SER A 41 -1.97 10.04 5.81
CA SER A 41 -1.63 11.04 4.78
C SER A 41 -0.96 12.27 5.40
N LEU A 42 -1.43 12.74 6.56
CA LEU A 42 -0.80 13.83 7.31
C LEU A 42 0.60 13.44 7.79
N ALA A 43 0.78 12.22 8.34
CA ALA A 43 2.09 11.73 8.75
C ALA A 43 3.06 11.63 7.56
N LEU A 44 2.58 11.14 6.41
CA LEU A 44 3.36 11.10 5.18
C LEU A 44 3.70 12.50 4.66
N GLN A 45 2.76 13.44 4.70
CA GLN A 45 2.98 14.83 4.29
C GLN A 45 4.07 15.49 5.16
N LEU A 46 4.01 15.29 6.48
CA LEU A 46 5.04 15.76 7.40
C LEU A 46 6.42 15.19 7.08
N LEU A 47 6.47 13.89 6.75
CA LEU A 47 7.69 13.21 6.33
C LEU A 47 8.26 13.87 5.06
N ILE A 48 7.44 14.08 4.03
CA ILE A 48 7.87 14.70 2.76
C ILE A 48 8.38 16.13 2.99
N GLN A 49 7.66 16.94 3.77
CA GLN A 49 8.01 18.35 4.01
C GLN A 49 9.30 18.53 4.81
N HIS A 50 9.55 17.65 5.78
CA HIS A 50 10.71 17.75 6.66
C HIS A 50 11.84 16.81 6.25
N TRP A 51 11.74 16.17 5.08
CA TRP A 51 12.79 15.30 4.57
C TRP A 51 14.02 16.11 4.17
N VAL A 52 15.12 15.92 4.90
CA VAL A 52 16.41 16.52 4.57
C VAL A 52 17.25 15.49 3.81
N ALA A 53 17.47 15.75 2.52
CA ALA A 53 18.28 14.88 1.67
C ALA A 53 19.77 15.02 2.00
N LEU A 54 20.46 13.88 2.17
CA LEU A 54 21.91 13.83 2.25
C LEU A 54 22.46 13.76 0.83
N ARG A 55 23.39 14.66 0.47
CA ARG A 55 23.89 14.76 -0.91
C ARG A 55 24.94 13.70 -1.26
N ASP A 56 25.35 12.89 -0.30
CA ASP A 56 26.38 11.88 -0.49
C ASP A 56 25.81 10.65 -1.22
N PRO A 57 26.24 10.38 -2.47
CA PRO A 57 25.75 9.25 -3.24
C PRO A 57 26.45 7.96 -2.83
N VAL A 58 25.69 6.89 -2.66
CA VAL A 58 26.20 5.51 -2.61
C VAL A 58 26.50 5.04 -4.03
N TRP A 59 25.59 5.32 -4.96
CA TRP A 59 25.84 5.15 -6.40
C TRP A 59 25.17 6.27 -7.21
N ARG A 60 25.76 6.53 -8.38
CA ARG A 60 25.27 7.48 -9.36
C ARG A 60 25.51 6.94 -10.76
N ILE A 61 24.43 6.67 -11.48
CA ILE A 61 24.44 6.27 -12.88
C ILE A 61 24.20 7.53 -13.72
N ASN A 62 25.09 7.82 -14.68
CA ASN A 62 24.90 8.95 -15.58
C ASN A 62 23.83 8.61 -16.62
N THR A 63 22.61 9.08 -16.37
CA THR A 63 21.48 8.93 -17.30
C THR A 63 21.37 10.08 -18.31
N VAL A 64 22.19 11.13 -18.18
CA VAL A 64 22.14 12.31 -19.06
C VAL A 64 22.80 12.01 -20.41
N GLU A 65 23.88 11.23 -20.40
CA GLU A 65 24.61 10.86 -21.62
C GLU A 65 24.04 9.58 -22.28
N HIS A 66 23.28 8.78 -21.54
CA HIS A 66 22.74 7.50 -22.01
C HIS A 66 21.22 7.46 -21.98
N ASN A 67 20.60 7.87 -23.10
CA ASN A 67 19.14 7.86 -23.28
C ASN A 67 18.50 6.50 -22.98
N ALA A 68 19.17 5.39 -23.31
CA ALA A 68 18.65 4.04 -23.04
C ALA A 68 18.51 3.77 -21.53
N CYS A 69 19.49 4.17 -20.73
CA CYS A 69 19.44 4.03 -19.27
C CYS A 69 18.31 4.88 -18.67
N TRP A 70 18.14 6.11 -19.14
CA TRP A 70 17.04 6.96 -18.68
C TRP A 70 15.66 6.33 -18.95
N TRP A 71 15.42 5.85 -20.17
CA TRP A 71 14.16 5.20 -20.54
C TRP A 71 13.91 3.93 -19.74
N MET A 72 14.94 3.14 -19.44
CA MET A 72 14.81 1.94 -18.60
C MET A 72 14.31 2.28 -17.18
N PHE A 73 14.89 3.31 -16.53
CA PHE A 73 14.43 3.77 -15.23
C PHE A 73 13.03 4.40 -15.31
N ALA A 74 12.74 5.20 -16.33
CA ALA A 74 11.44 5.84 -16.50
C ALA A 74 10.31 4.84 -16.74
N ILE A 75 10.52 3.85 -17.63
CA ILE A 75 9.53 2.80 -17.93
C ILE A 75 9.30 1.90 -16.73
N SER A 76 10.36 1.48 -16.04
CA SER A 76 10.22 0.66 -14.83
C SER A 76 9.44 1.38 -13.73
N HIS A 77 9.73 2.65 -13.47
CA HIS A 77 8.96 3.47 -12.52
C HIS A 77 7.53 3.69 -12.98
N GLY A 78 7.32 4.02 -14.26
CA GLY A 78 6.01 4.21 -14.84
C GLY A 78 5.13 2.97 -14.70
N TYR A 79 5.69 1.78 -14.97
CA TYR A 79 5.01 0.50 -14.76
C TYR A 79 4.68 0.25 -13.28
N CYS A 80 5.62 0.51 -12.37
CA CYS A 80 5.37 0.35 -10.94
C CYS A 80 4.27 1.29 -10.43
N TRP A 81 4.26 2.56 -10.84
CA TRP A 81 3.19 3.49 -10.47
C TRP A 81 1.84 3.12 -11.11
N ALA A 82 1.84 2.70 -12.37
CA ALA A 82 0.62 2.24 -13.05
C ALA A 82 0.02 1.03 -12.34
N THR A 83 0.83 0.03 -11.97
CA THR A 83 0.37 -1.16 -11.23
C THR A 83 -0.20 -0.80 -9.86
N ILE A 84 0.43 0.13 -9.12
CA ILE A 84 -0.09 0.63 -7.83
C ILE A 84 -1.45 1.31 -8.02
N TYR A 85 -1.56 2.19 -9.00
CA TYR A 85 -2.78 2.95 -9.25
C TYR A 85 -3.93 2.05 -9.73
N LEU A 86 -3.67 1.18 -10.71
CA LEU A 86 -4.65 0.20 -11.20
C LEU A 86 -5.05 -0.80 -10.10
N GLY A 87 -4.11 -1.24 -9.27
CA GLY A 87 -4.40 -2.06 -8.09
C GLY A 87 -5.32 -1.34 -7.11
N SER A 88 -5.09 -0.05 -6.87
CA SER A 88 -5.94 0.77 -5.98
C SER A 88 -7.34 0.97 -6.54
N LEU A 89 -7.48 1.15 -7.87
CA LEU A 89 -8.78 1.25 -8.52
C LEU A 89 -9.56 -0.07 -8.47
N THR A 90 -8.89 -1.20 -8.72
CA THR A 90 -9.53 -2.53 -8.67
C THR A 90 -9.97 -2.93 -7.26
N MET A 91 -9.31 -2.41 -6.22
CA MET A 91 -9.71 -2.61 -4.82
C MET A 91 -10.86 -1.70 -4.34
N ASP A 92 -11.49 -0.94 -5.25
CA ASP A 92 -12.48 0.09 -4.94
C ASP A 92 -11.91 1.21 -4.08
N LEU A 93 -11.50 2.30 -4.75
CA LEU A 93 -10.90 3.46 -4.09
C LEU A 93 -11.83 4.11 -3.05
N SER A 94 -13.15 4.06 -3.25
CA SER A 94 -14.11 4.63 -2.31
C SER A 94 -14.16 3.84 -0.99
N GLU A 95 -14.02 2.51 -1.09
CA GLU A 95 -13.92 1.61 0.05
C GLU A 95 -12.54 1.69 0.70
N LEU A 96 -11.48 1.90 -0.07
CA LEU A 96 -10.13 2.10 0.46
C LEU A 96 -10.07 3.40 1.29
N LEU A 97 -10.70 4.48 0.80
CA LEU A 97 -10.71 5.78 1.46
C LEU A 97 -11.58 5.83 2.72
N GLY A 98 -12.60 4.97 2.83
CA GLY A 98 -13.57 5.02 3.94
C GLY A 98 -14.90 5.71 3.58
N ILE A 99 -15.02 6.24 2.35
CA ILE A 99 -16.21 6.98 1.90
C ILE A 99 -17.40 6.03 1.74
N LYS A 100 -17.15 4.83 1.20
CA LYS A 100 -18.20 3.82 0.98
C LYS A 100 -18.81 3.34 2.30
N GLN A 101 -18.00 3.18 3.34
CA GLN A 101 -18.45 2.77 4.68
C GLN A 101 -19.43 3.81 5.26
N VAL A 102 -19.08 5.10 5.16
CA VAL A 102 -19.97 6.19 5.59
C VAL A 102 -21.25 6.22 4.75
N TYR A 103 -21.14 6.08 3.43
CA TYR A 103 -22.30 6.07 2.54
C TYR A 103 -23.26 4.92 2.83
N TYR A 104 -22.75 3.70 3.06
CA TYR A 104 -23.58 2.53 3.38
C TYR A 104 -24.29 2.71 4.72
N TYR A 105 -23.59 3.23 5.72
CA TYR A 105 -24.18 3.54 7.02
C TYR A 105 -25.34 4.55 6.92
N LEU A 106 -25.18 5.62 6.14
CA LEU A 106 -26.24 6.62 5.95
C LEU A 106 -27.48 6.07 5.23
N ASN A 107 -27.33 5.03 4.41
CA ASN A 107 -28.42 4.35 3.72
C ASN A 107 -28.99 3.16 4.52
N GLY A 108 -28.47 2.88 5.72
CA GLY A 108 -28.90 1.74 6.53
C GLY A 108 -28.45 0.38 6.01
N TRP A 109 -27.38 0.32 5.23
CA TRP A 109 -26.78 -0.92 4.73
C TRP A 109 -25.65 -1.41 5.64
N ASP A 110 -25.34 -2.71 5.56
CA ASP A 110 -24.22 -3.34 6.26
C ASP A 110 -22.86 -2.85 5.74
N ASP A 111 -21.77 -3.12 6.48
CA ASP A 111 -20.43 -2.71 6.07
C ASP A 111 -20.05 -3.33 4.70
N PRO A 112 -19.50 -2.56 3.75
CA PRO A 112 -19.03 -3.09 2.46
C PRO A 112 -18.09 -4.31 2.58
N LEU A 113 -17.29 -4.39 3.63
CA LEU A 113 -16.38 -5.49 3.89
C LEU A 113 -17.13 -6.77 4.30
N THR A 114 -18.24 -6.67 5.05
CA THR A 114 -19.04 -7.84 5.46
C THR A 114 -19.79 -8.48 4.31
N LEU A 115 -19.99 -7.74 3.21
CA LEU A 115 -20.59 -8.25 1.97
C LEU A 115 -19.60 -9.07 1.12
N LYS A 116 -18.30 -9.03 1.43
CA LYS A 116 -17.26 -9.78 0.70
C LYS A 116 -17.14 -11.21 1.23
N SER A 117 -16.69 -12.13 0.38
CA SER A 117 -16.47 -13.52 0.79
C SER A 117 -15.46 -13.61 1.95
N SER A 118 -15.61 -14.61 2.81
CA SER A 118 -14.74 -14.79 3.98
C SER A 118 -13.27 -15.01 3.58
N GLU A 119 -13.03 -15.69 2.45
CA GLU A 119 -11.70 -15.90 1.89
C GLU A 119 -11.07 -14.59 1.40
N LEU A 120 -11.86 -13.70 0.78
CA LEU A 120 -11.37 -12.38 0.38
C LEU A 120 -11.02 -11.51 1.58
N GLN A 121 -11.86 -11.53 2.61
CA GLN A 121 -11.60 -10.81 3.87
C GLN A 121 -10.30 -11.30 4.52
N ARG A 122 -10.09 -12.62 4.53
CA ARG A 122 -8.87 -13.27 5.02
C ARG A 122 -7.64 -12.82 4.23
N LEU A 123 -7.69 -12.93 2.90
CA LEU A 123 -6.60 -12.51 2.01
C LEU A 123 -6.19 -11.05 2.28
N ILE A 124 -7.15 -10.13 2.33
CA ILE A 124 -6.89 -8.70 2.58
C ILE A 124 -6.28 -8.49 3.98
N SER A 125 -6.63 -9.31 4.97
CA SER A 125 -6.07 -9.22 6.32
C SER A 125 -4.60 -9.67 6.40
N HIS A 126 -4.21 -10.64 5.57
CA HIS A 126 -2.86 -11.18 5.49
C HIS A 126 -1.95 -10.40 4.51
N GLN A 127 -2.52 -9.85 3.44
CA GLN A 127 -1.85 -9.06 2.42
C GLN A 127 -2.06 -7.55 2.68
N ARG A 128 -1.45 -7.04 3.76
CA ARG A 128 -1.60 -5.63 4.17
C ARG A 128 -1.06 -4.61 3.16
N HIS A 129 -0.11 -5.02 2.33
CA HIS A 129 0.55 -4.17 1.33
C HIS A 129 0.53 -4.86 -0.04
N PRO A 130 -0.62 -4.88 -0.74
CA PRO A 130 -0.74 -5.59 -2.02
C PRO A 130 0.23 -5.06 -3.09
N SER A 131 0.60 -3.78 -2.98
CA SER A 131 1.56 -3.10 -3.85
C SER A 131 3.03 -3.24 -3.43
N PHE A 132 3.35 -4.14 -2.49
CA PHE A 132 4.70 -4.28 -1.93
C PHE A 132 5.78 -4.43 -3.03
N VAL A 133 5.53 -5.30 -4.01
CA VAL A 133 6.48 -5.58 -5.10
C VAL A 133 6.80 -4.30 -5.89
N SER A 134 5.79 -3.53 -6.28
CA SER A 134 5.99 -2.27 -7.01
C SER A 134 6.75 -1.23 -6.18
N PHE A 135 6.45 -1.11 -4.89
CA PHE A 135 7.19 -0.20 -3.99
C PHE A 135 8.64 -0.61 -3.79
N PHE A 136 8.92 -1.91 -3.69
CA PHE A 136 10.29 -2.43 -3.62
C PHE A 136 11.09 -1.94 -4.85
N PHE A 137 10.57 -2.14 -6.06
CA PHE A 137 11.25 -1.65 -7.26
C PHE A 137 11.41 -0.13 -7.27
N ILE A 138 10.40 0.65 -6.89
CA ILE A 138 10.50 2.12 -6.83
C ILE A 138 11.62 2.60 -5.89
N PHE A 139 11.76 1.94 -4.73
CA PHE A 139 12.77 2.33 -3.74
C PHE A 139 14.19 1.99 -4.20
N TRP A 140 14.39 0.83 -4.83
CA TRP A 140 15.71 0.31 -5.17
C TRP A 140 16.18 0.68 -6.58
N VAL A 141 15.29 0.68 -7.58
CA VAL A 141 15.64 0.91 -8.98
C VAL A 141 15.70 2.41 -9.25
N HIS A 142 16.78 3.08 -8.87
CA HIS A 142 16.92 4.51 -9.12
C HIS A 142 18.35 4.90 -9.54
N PRO A 143 18.51 5.82 -10.51
CA PRO A 143 19.83 6.16 -11.04
C PRO A 143 20.73 6.90 -10.03
N TYR A 144 20.12 7.61 -9.07
CA TYR A 144 20.84 8.31 -8.00
C TYR A 144 20.38 7.81 -6.64
N MET A 145 21.25 7.12 -5.90
CA MET A 145 20.94 6.64 -4.56
C MET A 145 21.85 7.30 -3.54
N SER A 146 21.25 8.17 -2.73
CA SER A 146 21.90 8.75 -1.56
C SER A 146 21.81 7.81 -0.35
N VAL A 147 22.62 8.10 0.67
CA VAL A 147 22.60 7.35 1.94
C VAL A 147 21.22 7.39 2.60
N ASP A 148 20.55 8.55 2.62
CA ASP A 148 19.22 8.68 3.22
C ASP A 148 18.16 7.85 2.48
N ARG A 149 18.21 7.81 1.14
CA ARG A 149 17.33 6.99 0.33
C ARG A 149 17.58 5.51 0.54
N LEU A 150 18.85 5.08 0.63
CA LEU A 150 19.20 3.69 0.89
C LEU A 150 18.66 3.22 2.24
N ILE A 151 18.84 4.02 3.28
CA ILE A 151 18.31 3.71 4.61
C ILE A 151 16.77 3.63 4.57
N MET A 152 16.11 4.58 3.89
CA MET A 152 14.66 4.54 3.70
C MET A 152 14.21 3.26 2.96
N ALA A 153 14.88 2.90 1.86
CA ALA A 153 14.56 1.72 1.06
C ALA A 153 14.66 0.44 1.90
N VAL A 154 15.73 0.29 2.67
CA VAL A 154 15.93 -0.87 3.57
C VAL A 154 14.85 -0.93 4.64
N ILE A 155 14.61 0.17 5.35
CA ILE A 155 13.62 0.21 6.44
C ILE A 155 12.22 -0.09 5.92
N MET A 156 11.82 0.53 4.81
CA MET A 156 10.51 0.31 4.20
C MET A 156 10.35 -1.12 3.66
N THR A 157 11.41 -1.69 3.08
CA THR A 157 11.41 -3.08 2.62
C THR A 157 11.19 -4.03 3.78
N LEU A 158 11.99 -3.91 4.85
CA LEU A 158 11.87 -4.74 6.05
C LEU A 158 10.48 -4.60 6.69
N TYR A 159 9.97 -3.38 6.79
CA TYR A 159 8.64 -3.11 7.32
C TYR A 159 7.53 -3.84 6.54
N MET A 160 7.55 -3.74 5.21
CA MET A 160 6.53 -4.38 4.37
C MET A 160 6.65 -5.90 4.36
N VAL A 161 7.88 -6.45 4.34
CA VAL A 161 8.12 -7.90 4.45
C VAL A 161 7.59 -8.45 5.76
N CYS A 162 7.84 -7.78 6.90
CA CYS A 162 7.31 -8.21 8.19
C CYS A 162 5.77 -8.16 8.28
N ALA A 163 5.14 -7.32 7.46
CA ALA A 163 3.69 -7.18 7.38
C ALA A 163 3.04 -8.14 6.36
N TRP A 164 3.83 -8.82 5.53
CA TRP A 164 3.37 -9.79 4.54
C TRP A 164 3.19 -11.17 5.18
N LYS A 165 1.95 -11.63 5.32
CA LYS A 165 1.61 -12.87 6.04
C LYS A 165 0.77 -13.86 5.22
N VAL A 166 0.82 -13.73 3.89
CA VAL A 166 0.10 -14.60 2.95
C VAL A 166 0.58 -16.05 3.14
N ASP A 167 -0.35 -16.98 3.23
CA ASP A 167 -0.10 -18.42 3.37
C ASP A 167 -0.64 -19.24 2.18
N ASP A 168 -0.48 -20.57 2.24
CA ASP A 168 -0.87 -21.47 1.14
C ASP A 168 -2.38 -21.39 0.82
N ILE A 169 -3.23 -21.18 1.83
CA ILE A 169 -4.69 -21.06 1.66
C ILE A 169 -5.04 -19.77 0.90
N ASP A 170 -4.33 -18.67 1.20
CA ASP A 170 -4.49 -17.42 0.45
C ASP A 170 -4.05 -17.57 -1.00
N PHE A 171 -2.97 -18.31 -1.24
CA PHE A 171 -2.47 -18.61 -2.58
C PHE A 171 -3.48 -19.45 -3.39
N GLU A 172 -3.98 -20.55 -2.82
CA GLU A 172 -5.02 -21.38 -3.44
C GLU A 172 -6.28 -20.57 -3.76
N TYR A 173 -6.67 -19.64 -2.87
CA TYR A 173 -7.80 -18.75 -3.14
C TYR A 173 -7.54 -17.86 -4.36
N GLN A 174 -6.36 -17.22 -4.45
CA GLN A 174 -6.00 -16.40 -5.61
C GLN A 174 -5.94 -17.21 -6.90
N GLU A 175 -5.39 -18.42 -6.88
CA GLU A 175 -5.35 -19.32 -8.02
C GLU A 175 -6.76 -19.63 -8.53
N ARG A 176 -7.69 -19.98 -7.63
CA ARG A 176 -9.09 -20.22 -7.99
C ARG A 176 -9.75 -18.98 -8.60
N GLN A 177 -9.48 -17.79 -8.08
CA GLN A 177 -10.02 -16.55 -8.66
C GLN A 177 -9.43 -16.26 -10.04
N PHE A 178 -8.14 -16.57 -10.26
CA PHE A 178 -7.50 -16.42 -11.55
C PHE A 178 -8.11 -17.36 -12.60
N GLN A 179 -8.20 -18.66 -12.28
CA GLN A 179 -8.80 -19.67 -13.16
C GLN A 179 -10.26 -19.33 -13.50
N ARG A 180 -11.04 -18.87 -12.51
CA ARG A 180 -12.42 -18.42 -12.74
C ARG A 180 -12.49 -17.28 -13.75
N LYS A 181 -11.63 -16.26 -13.60
CA LYS A 181 -11.58 -15.12 -14.54
C LYS A 181 -11.13 -15.55 -15.93
N GLU A 182 -10.17 -16.47 -16.02
CA GLU A 182 -9.71 -17.01 -17.30
C GLU A 182 -10.87 -17.70 -18.05
N ILE A 183 -11.65 -18.53 -17.36
CA ILE A 183 -12.84 -19.18 -17.91
C ILE A 183 -13.86 -18.13 -18.35
N GLU A 184 -14.19 -17.16 -17.49
CA GLU A 184 -15.16 -16.09 -17.82
C GLU A 184 -14.74 -15.30 -19.06
N LEU A 185 -13.45 -14.98 -19.22
CA LEU A 185 -12.91 -14.26 -20.38
C LEU A 185 -12.85 -15.12 -21.64
N SER A 186 -12.68 -16.45 -21.50
CA SER A 186 -12.66 -17.37 -22.65
C SER A 186 -14.02 -17.56 -23.32
N HIS A 187 -15.10 -17.16 -22.64
CA HIS A 187 -16.48 -17.24 -23.12
C HIS A 187 -17.02 -15.91 -23.70
N ILE A 188 -16.18 -14.87 -23.79
CA ILE A 188 -16.50 -13.57 -24.40
C ILE A 188 -15.85 -13.50 -25.78
#